data_AF-A0A1S9M5G0-F1
#
_entry.id   AF-A0A1S9M5G0-F1
#
_cell.length_a   1.000
_cell.length_b   1.000
_cell.length_c   1.000
_cell.angle_alpha   90.00
_cell.angle_beta   90.00
_cell.angle_gamma   90.00
#
_symmetry.space_group_name_H-M   'P 1'
#
loop_
_entity.id
_entity.type
_entity.pdbx_description
1 polymer ?
#
loop_
_entity_poly.entity_id
_entity_poly.type
_entity_poly.pdbx_seq_one_letter_code
_entity_poly.pdbx_strand_id
1 'polypeptide(L)'
;MAPGQDGFSRGRIITPGTPAQLGAFGLFPPSKSQERILTPTTQRLTVKAADDMLWVGFAELCGGIMSTADYLALAEDYETWVIDGIPSPTFESAAGSASAWQRFSDVVDVLYDRGITLFLVGHGRLDWDLAGDPARDPAHPSGSRQTSAQTVDMARIASRLSLLGRVEAPEPFEEVEAGGS
;
A
#
# COMPACT_ATOMS: atom_id res chain seq x y z
N MET A 1 21.72 -6.82 9.72
CA MET A 1 20.79 -6.85 8.58
C MET A 1 20.57 -8.32 8.26
N ALA A 2 19.35 -8.82 8.43
CA ALA A 2 19.05 -10.23 8.16
C ALA A 2 19.00 -10.43 6.62
N PRO A 3 19.67 -11.45 6.06
CA PRO A 3 19.66 -11.71 4.63
C PRO A 3 18.22 -12.01 4.20
N GLY A 4 17.65 -11.15 3.36
CA GLY A 4 16.27 -11.25 2.91
C GLY A 4 15.56 -9.90 2.82
N GLN A 5 15.78 -8.97 3.74
CA GLN A 5 15.02 -7.70 3.77
C GLN A 5 15.47 -6.66 2.72
N ASP A 6 16.58 -6.90 2.02
CA ASP A 6 17.14 -5.98 1.03
C ASP A 6 16.19 -5.67 -0.14
N GLY A 7 15.37 -6.65 -0.55
CA GLY A 7 14.39 -6.43 -1.62
C GLY A 7 13.23 -5.54 -1.18
N PHE A 8 12.73 -5.71 0.04
CA PHE A 8 11.63 -4.89 0.57
C PHE A 8 11.99 -3.40 0.64
N SER A 9 13.18 -3.06 1.18
CA SER A 9 13.65 -1.66 1.26
C SER A 9 13.89 -0.99 -0.10
N ARG A 10 13.96 -1.76 -1.20
CA ARG A 10 13.98 -1.20 -2.56
C ARG A 10 12.62 -0.73 -3.05
N GLY A 11 11.55 -1.16 -2.38
CA GLY A 11 10.18 -0.74 -2.63
C GLY A 11 9.96 0.75 -2.38
N ARG A 12 8.84 1.28 -2.87
CA ARG A 12 8.50 2.71 -2.79
C ARG A 12 7.03 2.93 -2.47
N ILE A 13 6.77 3.98 -1.70
CA ILE A 13 5.44 4.59 -1.59
C ILE A 13 5.40 5.76 -2.57
N ILE A 14 4.49 5.71 -3.54
CA ILE A 14 4.39 6.66 -4.63
C ILE A 14 3.03 7.37 -4.53
N THR A 15 3.07 8.69 -4.37
CA THR A 15 1.88 9.53 -4.28
C THR A 15 2.07 10.79 -5.14
N PRO A 16 1.09 11.20 -5.97
CA PRO A 16 -0.23 10.59 -6.18
C PRO A 16 -0.22 9.41 -7.19
N GLY A 17 0.95 8.90 -7.58
CA GLY A 17 1.04 7.77 -8.53
C GLY A 17 0.91 8.17 -9.99
N THR A 18 1.43 9.34 -10.37
CA THR A 18 1.38 9.80 -11.77
C THR A 18 2.15 8.84 -12.70
N PRO A 19 1.78 8.75 -13.99
CA PRO A 19 2.51 7.92 -14.95
C PRO A 19 4.02 8.24 -15.02
N ALA A 20 4.40 9.50 -14.82
CA ALA A 20 5.81 9.91 -14.79
C ALA A 20 6.54 9.35 -13.55
N GLN A 21 5.92 9.41 -12.37
CA GLN A 21 6.49 8.84 -11.14
C GLN A 21 6.63 7.32 -11.25
N LEU A 22 5.59 6.65 -11.74
CA LEU A 22 5.60 5.19 -11.96
C LEU A 22 6.67 4.80 -12.99
N GLY A 23 6.73 5.53 -14.12
CA GLY A 23 7.69 5.29 -15.20
C GLY A 23 9.15 5.43 -14.77
N ALA A 24 9.46 6.28 -13.78
CA ALA A 24 10.81 6.40 -13.21
C ALA A 24 11.32 5.09 -12.57
N PHE A 25 10.41 4.17 -12.22
CA PHE A 25 10.71 2.84 -11.68
C PHE A 25 10.40 1.71 -12.68
N GLY A 26 10.12 2.04 -13.95
CA GLY A 26 9.71 1.06 -14.96
C GLY A 26 8.31 0.49 -14.73
N LEU A 27 7.49 1.15 -13.91
CA LEU A 27 6.12 0.74 -13.66
C LEU A 27 5.19 1.43 -14.66
N PHE A 28 4.43 0.62 -15.40
CA PHE A 28 3.45 1.10 -16.35
C PHE A 28 2.09 0.53 -15.97
N PRO A 29 1.08 1.37 -15.69
CA PRO A 29 -0.26 0.91 -15.36
C PRO A 29 -0.76 -0.12 -16.38
N PRO A 30 -1.16 -1.33 -15.95
CA PRO A 30 -1.60 -2.38 -16.85
C PRO A 30 -2.85 -1.96 -17.63
N SER A 31 -2.92 -2.39 -18.88
CA SER A 31 -4.14 -2.29 -19.67
C SER A 31 -5.19 -3.31 -19.19
N LYS A 32 -6.47 -3.07 -19.48
CA LYS A 32 -7.54 -4.00 -19.10
C LYS A 32 -7.40 -5.41 -19.70
N SER A 33 -6.69 -5.55 -20.83
CA SER A 33 -6.41 -6.85 -21.44
C SER A 33 -5.41 -7.71 -20.67
N GLN A 34 -4.65 -7.11 -19.74
CA GLN A 34 -3.71 -7.81 -18.87
C GLN A 34 -4.35 -8.32 -17.57
N GLU A 35 -5.61 -7.96 -17.30
CA GLU A 35 -6.32 -8.41 -16.10
C GLU A 35 -6.41 -9.95 -16.07
N ARG A 36 -6.12 -10.54 -14.92
CA ARG A 36 -6.14 -11.99 -14.70
C ARG A 36 -6.91 -12.31 -13.44
N ILE A 37 -7.39 -13.54 -13.35
CA ILE A 37 -7.93 -14.10 -12.12
C ILE A 37 -6.99 -15.21 -11.66
N LEU A 38 -6.35 -14.99 -10.52
CA LEU A 38 -5.51 -15.97 -9.85
C LEU A 38 -6.32 -16.77 -8.83
N THR A 39 -5.84 -17.95 -8.48
CA THR A 39 -6.39 -18.75 -7.37
C THR A 39 -5.21 -19.33 -6.61
N PRO A 40 -4.60 -18.55 -5.68
CA PRO A 40 -3.33 -18.92 -5.06
C PRO A 40 -3.46 -20.21 -4.26
N THR A 41 -4.49 -20.29 -3.40
CA THR A 41 -4.87 -21.54 -2.74
C THR A 41 -6.33 -21.86 -3.02
N THR A 42 -7.25 -21.10 -2.40
CA THR A 42 -8.68 -21.41 -2.40
C THR A 42 -9.52 -20.24 -2.89
N GLN A 43 -9.01 -19.02 -2.74
CA GLN A 43 -9.77 -17.82 -3.06
C GLN A 43 -9.37 -17.27 -4.43
N ARG A 44 -10.37 -16.79 -5.18
CA ARG A 44 -10.13 -16.14 -6.48
C ARG A 44 -9.74 -14.68 -6.25
N LEU A 45 -8.65 -14.24 -6.87
CA LEU A 45 -8.16 -12.87 -6.82
C LEU A 45 -8.11 -12.28 -8.23
N THR A 46 -8.86 -11.22 -8.47
CA THR A 46 -8.70 -10.44 -9.70
C THR A 46 -7.53 -9.48 -9.55
N VAL A 47 -6.58 -9.55 -10.48
CA VAL A 47 -5.35 -8.74 -10.50
C VAL A 47 -5.25 -8.04 -11.84
N LYS A 48 -4.65 -6.85 -11.85
CA LYS A 48 -4.50 -6.02 -13.05
C LYS A 48 -3.42 -6.55 -13.99
N ALA A 49 -2.39 -7.19 -13.43
CA ALA A 49 -1.37 -7.94 -14.16
C ALA A 49 -0.73 -8.99 -13.24
N ALA A 50 -0.23 -10.05 -13.84
CA ALA A 50 0.40 -11.19 -13.18
C ALA A 50 1.39 -11.89 -14.13
N ASP A 51 2.24 -11.07 -14.77
CA ASP A 51 3.33 -11.55 -15.62
C ASP A 51 4.60 -11.59 -14.76
N ASP A 52 5.58 -10.70 -14.97
CA ASP A 52 6.83 -10.66 -14.18
C ASP A 52 6.67 -10.00 -12.79
N MET A 53 5.54 -9.34 -12.54
CA MET A 53 5.21 -8.71 -11.27
C MET A 53 3.71 -8.84 -11.01
N LEU A 54 3.33 -8.84 -9.74
CA LEU A 54 1.93 -8.82 -9.35
C LEU A 54 1.43 -7.38 -9.22
N TRP A 55 0.47 -6.99 -10.05
CA TRP A 55 -0.21 -5.70 -9.92
C TRP A 55 -1.65 -5.91 -9.49
N VAL A 56 -2.02 -5.41 -8.32
CA VAL A 56 -3.36 -5.61 -7.74
C VAL A 56 -3.88 -4.34 -7.08
N GLY A 57 -5.20 -4.13 -7.09
CA GLY A 57 -5.82 -3.05 -6.35
C GLY A 57 -6.01 -3.41 -4.88
N PHE A 58 -5.94 -2.41 -4.00
CA PHE A 58 -6.17 -2.59 -2.56
C PHE A 58 -7.53 -3.23 -2.25
N ALA A 59 -8.58 -2.75 -2.93
CA ALA A 59 -9.95 -3.22 -2.69
C ALA A 59 -10.11 -4.70 -3.07
N GLU A 60 -9.50 -5.12 -4.18
CA GLU A 60 -9.50 -6.51 -4.64
C GLU A 60 -8.70 -7.41 -3.70
N LEU A 61 -7.52 -6.95 -3.25
CA LEU A 61 -6.62 -7.72 -2.39
C LEU A 61 -7.18 -7.88 -0.96
N CYS A 62 -7.66 -6.79 -0.37
CA CYS A 62 -8.00 -6.72 1.06
C CYS A 62 -9.52 -6.74 1.34
N GLY A 63 -10.36 -6.51 0.34
CA GLY A 63 -11.82 -6.51 0.47
C GLY A 63 -12.45 -7.91 0.51
N GLY A 64 -11.75 -8.91 -0.02
CA GLY A 64 -12.19 -10.31 -0.05
C GLY A 64 -11.89 -11.09 1.23
N ILE A 65 -11.97 -12.43 1.15
CA ILE A 65 -11.70 -13.36 2.26
C ILE A 65 -10.33 -14.05 2.13
N MET A 66 -9.36 -13.37 1.49
CA MET A 66 -7.99 -13.88 1.35
C MET A 66 -7.39 -14.20 2.72
N SER A 67 -6.64 -15.31 2.78
CA SER A 67 -5.92 -15.76 3.97
C SER A 67 -4.43 -15.50 3.84
N THR A 68 -3.70 -15.56 4.95
CA THR A 68 -2.23 -15.49 4.95
C THR A 68 -1.60 -16.56 4.04
N ALA A 69 -2.22 -17.74 3.92
CA ALA A 69 -1.75 -18.79 3.03
C ALA A 69 -1.86 -18.39 1.55
N ASP A 70 -2.91 -17.66 1.16
CA ASP A 70 -3.04 -17.12 -0.20
C ASP A 70 -1.93 -16.11 -0.51
N TYR A 71 -1.60 -15.23 0.46
CA TYR A 71 -0.51 -14.26 0.29
C TYR A 71 0.86 -14.93 0.23
N LEU A 72 1.08 -15.97 1.03
CA LEU A 72 2.32 -16.75 0.97
C LEU A 72 2.49 -17.43 -0.38
N ALA A 73 1.44 -18.04 -0.94
CA ALA A 73 1.49 -18.66 -2.27
C ALA A 73 1.81 -17.62 -3.36
N LEU A 74 1.14 -16.45 -3.35
CA LEU A 74 1.46 -15.36 -4.28
C LEU A 74 2.91 -14.85 -4.10
N ALA A 75 3.40 -14.80 -2.86
CA ALA A 75 4.77 -14.38 -2.55
C ALA A 75 5.84 -15.37 -3.04
N GLU A 76 5.47 -16.63 -3.30
CA GLU A 76 6.37 -17.62 -3.92
C GLU A 76 6.47 -17.44 -5.44
N ASP A 77 5.41 -16.94 -6.07
CA ASP A 77 5.36 -16.74 -7.52
C ASP A 77 5.88 -15.36 -7.97
N TYR A 78 5.77 -14.32 -7.13
CA TYR A 78 6.10 -12.94 -7.51
C TYR A 78 7.03 -12.24 -6.50
N GLU A 79 8.22 -11.86 -6.97
CA GLU A 79 9.24 -11.14 -6.17
C GLU A 79 9.08 -9.60 -6.22
N THR A 80 8.15 -9.09 -7.02
CA THR A 80 7.79 -7.65 -7.10
C THR A 80 6.28 -7.48 -7.11
N TRP A 81 5.78 -6.60 -6.26
CA TRP A 81 4.35 -6.31 -6.09
C TRP A 81 4.07 -4.82 -6.24
N VAL A 82 2.98 -4.50 -6.93
CA VAL A 82 2.40 -3.17 -7.00
C VAL A 82 0.98 -3.24 -6.44
N ILE A 83 0.73 -2.51 -5.36
CA ILE A 83 -0.60 -2.37 -4.77
C ILE A 83 -1.06 -0.92 -4.97
N ASP A 84 -2.08 -0.73 -5.81
CA ASP A 84 -2.61 0.59 -6.13
C ASP A 84 -4.01 0.84 -5.57
N GLY A 85 -4.44 2.10 -5.62
CA GLY A 85 -5.73 2.51 -5.08
C GLY A 85 -5.78 2.41 -3.56
N ILE A 86 -4.63 2.56 -2.88
CA ILE A 86 -4.57 2.56 -1.42
C ILE A 86 -5.41 3.74 -0.90
N PRO A 87 -6.45 3.50 -0.08
CA PRO A 87 -7.21 4.59 0.52
C PRO A 87 -6.35 5.35 1.54
N SER A 88 -6.73 6.58 1.86
CA SER A 88 -6.04 7.29 2.96
C SER A 88 -6.19 6.48 4.25
N PRO A 89 -5.09 6.18 4.96
CA PRO A 89 -5.16 5.45 6.22
C PRO A 89 -5.74 6.30 7.35
N THR A 90 -5.82 7.63 7.16
CA THR A 90 -6.36 8.57 8.15
C THR A 90 -7.81 9.00 7.90
N PHE A 91 -8.48 8.49 6.87
CA PHE A 91 -9.88 8.79 6.63
C PHE A 91 -10.68 7.51 6.47
N GLU A 92 -11.82 7.42 7.16
CA GLU A 92 -12.73 6.30 6.96
C GLU A 92 -13.25 6.29 5.52
N SER A 93 -13.17 5.12 4.89
CA SER A 93 -13.67 4.87 3.54
C SER A 93 -14.21 3.45 3.47
N ALA A 94 -15.09 3.18 2.50
CA ALA A 94 -15.65 1.85 2.31
C ALA A 94 -14.57 0.78 2.03
N ALA A 95 -13.45 1.17 1.40
CA ALA A 95 -12.32 0.29 1.16
C ALA A 95 -11.48 0.07 2.45
N GLY A 96 -11.32 1.10 3.28
CA GLY A 96 -10.48 1.09 4.49
C GLY A 96 -11.15 0.55 5.75
N SER A 97 -11.84 -0.59 5.68
CA SER A 97 -12.43 -1.23 6.86
C SER A 97 -11.36 -1.85 7.78
N ALA A 98 -11.69 -2.07 9.06
CA ALA A 98 -10.77 -2.73 10.00
C ALA A 98 -10.28 -4.10 9.51
N SER A 99 -11.16 -4.90 8.91
CA SER A 99 -10.78 -6.21 8.34
C SER A 99 -9.90 -6.09 7.09
N ALA A 100 -10.12 -5.07 6.25
CA ALA A 100 -9.26 -4.81 5.10
C ALA A 100 -7.85 -4.42 5.55
N TRP A 101 -7.76 -3.58 6.58
CA TRP A 101 -6.50 -3.17 7.17
C TRP A 101 -5.74 -4.30 7.87
N GLN A 102 -6.43 -5.17 8.60
CA GLN A 102 -5.84 -6.40 9.14
C GLN A 102 -5.20 -7.23 8.03
N ARG A 103 -5.94 -7.46 6.93
CA ARG A 103 -5.42 -8.21 5.77
C ARG A 103 -4.25 -7.51 5.10
N PHE A 104 -4.29 -6.19 5.00
CA PHE A 104 -3.16 -5.43 4.49
C PHE A 104 -1.93 -5.56 5.38
N SER A 105 -2.12 -5.58 6.71
CA SER A 105 -1.05 -5.88 7.66
C SER A 105 -0.45 -7.27 7.42
N ASP A 106 -1.30 -8.29 7.22
CA ASP A 106 -0.84 -9.66 6.92
C ASP A 106 -0.04 -9.72 5.61
N VAL A 107 -0.51 -9.03 4.55
CA VAL A 107 0.22 -8.93 3.27
C VAL A 107 1.58 -8.27 3.49
N VAL A 108 1.61 -7.10 4.11
CA VAL A 108 2.85 -6.34 4.33
C VAL A 108 3.85 -7.15 5.16
N ASP A 109 3.38 -7.90 6.16
CA ASP A 109 4.23 -8.79 6.94
C ASP A 109 4.85 -9.90 6.08
N VAL A 110 4.05 -10.58 5.26
CA VAL A 110 4.53 -11.63 4.34
C VAL A 110 5.57 -11.06 3.37
N LEU A 111 5.28 -9.91 2.74
CA LEU A 111 6.20 -9.31 1.77
C LEU A 111 7.50 -8.85 2.42
N TYR A 112 7.45 -8.29 3.63
CA TYR A 112 8.66 -7.93 4.36
C TYR A 112 9.48 -9.16 4.77
N ASP A 113 8.84 -10.19 5.33
CA ASP A 113 9.54 -11.37 5.83
C ASP A 113 10.20 -12.16 4.68
N ARG A 114 9.58 -12.14 3.49
CA ARG A 114 10.10 -12.73 2.25
C ARG A 114 11.07 -11.82 1.48
N GLY A 115 11.18 -10.55 1.83
CA GLY A 115 12.07 -9.63 1.12
C GLY A 115 11.57 -9.13 -0.23
N ILE A 116 10.26 -9.15 -0.46
CA ILE A 116 9.66 -8.84 -1.76
C ILE A 116 9.66 -7.33 -1.99
N THR A 117 9.99 -6.91 -3.22
CA THR A 117 9.97 -5.49 -3.59
C THR A 117 8.52 -5.01 -3.67
N LEU A 118 8.14 -4.07 -2.82
CA LEU A 118 6.77 -3.54 -2.73
C LEU A 118 6.67 -2.09 -3.22
N PHE A 119 5.81 -1.86 -4.21
CA PHE A 119 5.38 -0.52 -4.62
C PHE A 119 3.95 -0.27 -4.16
N LEU A 120 3.76 0.78 -3.35
CA LEU A 120 2.44 1.24 -2.92
C LEU A 120 2.08 2.51 -3.68
N VAL A 121 0.88 2.55 -4.24
CA VAL A 121 0.41 3.70 -5.03
C VAL A 121 -0.87 4.25 -4.42
N GLY A 122 -0.77 5.46 -3.86
CA GLY A 122 -1.90 6.18 -3.29
C GLY A 122 -2.28 7.39 -4.15
N HIS A 123 -3.57 7.72 -4.22
CA HIS A 123 -4.04 8.92 -4.91
C HIS A 123 -3.77 10.22 -4.14
N GLY A 124 -3.59 10.13 -2.83
CA GLY A 124 -3.29 11.25 -1.94
C GLY A 124 -2.18 10.87 -0.96
N ARG A 125 -1.92 11.76 -0.01
CA ARG A 125 -0.92 11.53 1.03
C ARG A 125 -1.28 10.29 1.87
N LEU A 126 -0.30 9.42 2.09
CA LEU A 126 -0.45 8.19 2.86
C LEU A 126 0.30 8.34 4.19
N ASP A 127 -0.33 9.03 5.15
CA ASP A 127 0.25 9.34 6.46
C ASP A 127 0.15 8.16 7.43
N TRP A 128 0.88 7.08 7.13
CA TRP A 128 0.89 5.84 7.93
C TRP A 128 1.30 6.06 9.39
N ASP A 129 2.17 7.02 9.63
CA ASP A 129 2.64 7.38 10.97
C ASP A 129 1.51 7.96 11.85
N LEU A 130 0.63 8.78 11.26
CA LEU A 130 -0.55 9.30 11.96
C LEU A 130 -1.61 8.21 12.16
N ALA A 131 -1.78 7.33 11.17
CA ALA A 131 -2.72 6.22 11.28
C ALA A 131 -2.29 5.18 12.33
N GLY A 132 -0.98 4.99 12.52
CA GLY A 132 -0.41 4.10 13.53
C GLY A 132 -0.42 4.67 14.95
N ASP A 133 -0.52 5.99 15.09
CA ASP A 133 -0.60 6.69 16.37
C ASP A 133 -1.73 7.74 16.34
N PRO A 134 -3.00 7.31 16.54
CA PRO A 134 -4.15 8.22 16.46
C PRO A 134 -4.12 9.33 17.51
N ALA A 135 -3.30 9.22 18.57
CA ALA A 135 -3.12 10.30 19.54
C ALA A 135 -2.40 11.53 18.93
N ARG A 136 -1.71 11.34 17.79
CA ARG A 136 -0.99 12.39 17.07
C ARG A 136 -1.81 13.06 15.97
N ASP A 137 -3.02 12.59 15.70
CA ASP A 137 -3.89 13.16 14.65
C ASP A 137 -4.92 14.14 15.23
N PRO A 138 -4.72 15.47 15.08
CA PRO A 138 -5.64 16.48 15.58
C PRO A 138 -6.94 16.59 14.76
N ALA A 139 -6.99 15.99 13.56
CA ALA A 139 -8.12 16.09 12.64
C ALA A 139 -9.07 14.88 12.69
N HIS A 140 -8.70 13.79 13.38
CA HIS A 140 -9.59 12.65 13.58
C HIS A 140 -10.67 12.98 14.63
N PRO A 141 -11.96 13.10 14.24
CA PRO A 141 -13.02 13.23 15.22
C PRO A 141 -13.09 11.94 16.04
N SER A 142 -13.20 12.05 17.36
CA SER A 142 -13.30 10.95 18.33
C SER A 142 -14.55 10.05 18.20
N GLY A 143 -15.16 9.94 17.01
CA GLY A 143 -16.36 9.15 16.72
C GLY A 143 -16.09 7.73 16.23
N SER A 144 -14.92 7.47 15.62
CA SER A 144 -14.56 6.14 15.11
C SER A 144 -13.82 5.36 16.21
N ARG A 145 -14.51 4.44 16.87
CA ARG A 145 -13.90 3.62 17.93
C ARG A 145 -12.98 2.57 17.30
N GLN A 146 -11.74 2.96 17.03
CA GLN A 146 -10.71 2.01 16.62
C GLN A 146 -10.56 0.94 17.70
N THR A 147 -10.64 -0.33 17.30
CA THR A 147 -10.42 -1.43 18.23
C THR A 147 -8.92 -1.54 18.53
N SER A 148 -8.55 -2.09 19.69
CA SER A 148 -7.14 -2.33 20.02
C SER A 148 -6.42 -3.16 18.96
N ALA A 149 -7.12 -4.10 18.31
CA ALA A 149 -6.59 -4.90 17.22
C ALA A 149 -6.23 -4.03 16.00
N GLN A 150 -7.17 -3.20 15.55
CA GLN A 150 -6.95 -2.29 14.41
C GLN A 150 -5.80 -1.30 14.67
N THR A 151 -5.63 -0.80 15.90
CA THR A 151 -4.49 0.05 16.26
C THR A 151 -3.15 -0.71 16.14
N VAL A 152 -3.11 -1.98 16.55
CA VAL A 152 -1.91 -2.83 16.42
C VAL A 152 -1.57 -3.08 14.94
N ASP A 153 -2.56 -3.32 14.09
CA ASP A 153 -2.35 -3.50 12.65
C ASP A 153 -1.79 -2.23 12.00
N MET A 154 -2.35 -1.06 12.33
CA MET A 154 -1.86 0.22 11.81
C MET A 154 -0.42 0.50 12.24
N ALA A 155 -0.10 0.29 13.52
CA ALA A 155 1.26 0.46 14.02
C ALA A 155 2.25 -0.48 13.32
N ARG A 156 1.82 -1.71 13.01
CA ARG A 156 2.64 -2.68 12.29
C ARG A 156 2.89 -2.26 10.84
N ILE A 157 1.83 -1.89 10.13
CA ILE A 157 1.92 -1.37 8.76
C ILE A 157 2.87 -0.17 8.74
N ALA A 158 2.66 0.82 9.61
CA ALA A 158 3.51 2.00 9.69
C ALA A 158 4.99 1.65 9.93
N SER A 159 5.25 0.74 10.87
CA SER A 159 6.60 0.27 11.18
C SER A 159 7.28 -0.38 9.96
N ARG A 160 6.62 -1.31 9.27
CA ARG A 160 7.20 -1.97 8.08
C ARG A 160 7.37 -0.99 6.92
N LEU A 161 6.35 -0.17 6.64
CA LEU A 161 6.38 0.80 5.54
C LEU A 161 7.37 1.94 5.75
N SER A 162 7.84 2.19 6.97
CA SER A 162 8.91 3.15 7.27
C SER A 162 10.24 2.82 6.55
N LEU A 163 10.41 1.57 6.11
CA LEU A 163 11.58 1.09 5.39
C LEU A 163 11.54 1.36 3.89
N LEU A 164 10.39 1.77 3.36
CA LEU A 164 10.22 2.10 1.96
C LEU A 164 10.58 3.57 1.70
N GLY A 165 11.24 3.84 0.57
CA GLY A 165 11.44 5.21 0.11
C GLY A 165 10.11 5.85 -0.32
N ARG A 166 9.97 7.17 -0.15
CA ARG A 166 8.79 7.91 -0.62
C ARG A 166 9.09 8.70 -1.88
N VAL A 167 8.10 8.74 -2.77
CA VAL A 167 8.11 9.52 -4.01
C VAL A 167 6.85 10.35 -4.00
N GLU A 168 6.98 11.57 -3.53
CA GLU A 168 5.90 12.54 -3.43
C GLU A 168 5.96 13.48 -4.65
N ALA A 169 4.82 13.99 -5.09
CA ALA A 169 4.84 15.11 -6.03
C ALA A 169 5.52 16.30 -5.34
N PRO A 170 6.30 17.13 -6.07
CA PRO A 170 6.70 18.41 -5.52
C PRO A 170 5.42 19.16 -5.12
N GLU A 171 5.35 19.59 -3.85
CA GLU A 171 4.29 20.48 -3.38
C GLU A 171 4.17 21.61 -4.42
N PRO A 172 2.97 21.98 -4.89
CA PRO A 172 2.84 23.13 -5.76
C PRO A 172 3.48 24.30 -5.01
N PHE A 173 4.54 24.87 -5.59
CA PHE A 173 5.18 26.06 -5.03
C PHE A 173 4.06 27.08 -4.80
N GLU A 174 3.77 27.42 -3.54
CA GLU A 174 2.96 28.59 -3.23
C GLU A 174 3.63 29.77 -3.94
N GLU A 175 2.96 30.29 -4.95
CA GLU A 175 3.37 31.47 -5.68
C GLU A 175 3.38 32.59 -4.65
N VAL A 176 4.57 32.88 -4.10
CA VAL A 176 4.78 34.04 -3.25
C VAL A 176 4.42 35.24 -4.10
N GLU A 177 3.21 35.76 -3.91
CA GLU A 177 2.81 37.07 -4.42
C GLU A 177 3.80 38.08 -3.83
N ALA A 178 4.87 38.31 -4.58
CA ALA A 178 5.74 39.46 -4.43
C ALA A 178 4.92 40.68 -4.83
N GLY A 179 3.99 41.06 -3.95
CA GLY A 179 3.28 42.34 -3.96
C GLY A 179 4.25 43.45 -3.63
N GLY A 180 5.13 43.77 -4.58
CA GLY A 180 5.87 45.01 -4.62
C GLY A 180 5.02 46.07 -5.32
N SER A 181 4.53 47.04 -4.56
CA SER A 181 4.28 48.41 -5.02
C SER A 181 4.30 49.35 -3.83
#